data_AF-A0A834XXT9-F1
#
_entry.id   AF-A0A834XXT9-F1
#
_cell.length_a   1.000
_cell.length_b   1.000
_cell.length_c   1.000
_cell.angle_alpha   90.00
_cell.angle_beta   90.00
_cell.angle_gamma   90.00
#
_symmetry.space_group_name_H-M   'P 1'
#
loop_
_entity.id
_entity.type
_entity.pdbx_description
1 polymer ?
#
loop_
_entity_poly.entity_id
_entity_poly.type
_entity_poly.pdbx_seq_one_letter_code
_entity_poly.pdbx_strand_id
1 'polypeptide(L)'
;MSTTIEPLEKKIKTDHDEKPVLIDKNTNIYSLDNFCLTKIFSYLTWSEKFQAENVSKKWMSVMQTCWAKEKSYHEHPLALCNKKFGQLLKPGLRNKLLLHCGHYLESCIIRKYISSRAIWLISSRCVNLKHLEIHIKYNNDNCFSNVFKDLQKLRSITIHVYNIHVNDTKILESVTNNIECISFHSHTERMHVKSQFAKVLMKFNSLRFLELIHMDIDENVMQVISSKTTLIHLKLERSKYQQQQLILTNLLNLEYLNLSHIQYLNRDSMDSISKNLFNLRYLNINFCSYTIPLEHLQQLHNLKNLEEINLRGNNNVDDSILRQFTNLKSLNCADCDNVTDFGVMSVIENSPNLEYLDIFETAITVATLTFAYKITNARQTHKLNIIISKYLNGDKRIVQSPFISIKYRTHSCFFICGWCDSKVVTSNSLGHLQIFHPHTPANYHAYE
;
A
#
# COMPACT_ATOMS: atom_id res chain seq x y z
N MET A 1 -44.20 62.45 -6.13
CA MET A 1 -43.36 61.99 -7.26
C MET A 1 -42.35 60.97 -6.73
N SER A 2 -41.84 60.08 -7.59
CA SER A 2 -40.78 59.08 -7.29
C SER A 2 -39.52 59.75 -6.68
N THR A 3 -38.59 59.12 -5.93
CA THR A 3 -38.20 57.69 -5.69
C THR A 3 -37.94 57.45 -4.16
N THR A 4 -37.35 56.38 -3.58
CA THR A 4 -36.74 55.11 -4.04
C THR A 4 -36.84 54.00 -2.97
N ILE A 5 -37.23 52.79 -3.39
CA ILE A 5 -36.77 51.41 -3.08
C ILE A 5 -35.91 51.12 -1.80
N GLU A 6 -36.42 50.16 -0.99
CA GLU A 6 -35.81 49.30 0.07
C GLU A 6 -34.73 48.29 -0.44
N PRO A 7 -34.11 47.34 0.33
CA PRO A 7 -34.34 46.85 1.71
C PRO A 7 -33.03 46.82 2.57
N LEU A 8 -32.90 46.24 3.80
CA LEU A 8 -33.06 44.84 4.23
C LEU A 8 -32.89 44.65 5.76
N GLU A 9 -33.06 43.40 6.22
CA GLU A 9 -32.85 42.87 7.59
C GLU A 9 -33.93 43.13 8.66
N LYS A 10 -34.96 42.27 8.69
CA LYS A 10 -35.74 42.00 9.92
C LYS A 10 -35.15 40.82 10.69
N LYS A 11 -34.68 41.10 11.90
CA LYS A 11 -34.25 40.08 12.88
C LYS A 11 -35.44 39.27 13.41
N ILE A 12 -35.22 37.96 13.52
CA ILE A 12 -35.57 37.08 14.64
C ILE A 12 -36.86 37.39 15.40
N LYS A 13 -37.84 36.47 15.31
CA LYS A 13 -38.57 35.99 16.48
C LYS A 13 -38.60 34.47 16.50
N THR A 14 -38.43 33.93 17.69
CA THR A 14 -38.42 32.51 18.01
C THR A 14 -39.85 32.00 18.24
N ASP A 15 -40.40 31.22 17.32
CA ASP A 15 -41.60 30.43 17.61
C ASP A 15 -41.21 29.13 18.32
N HIS A 16 -41.11 29.23 19.65
CA HIS A 16 -41.28 28.08 20.52
C HIS A 16 -42.76 27.65 20.52
N ASP A 17 -43.21 26.98 19.45
CA ASP A 17 -44.53 26.34 19.45
C ASP A 17 -44.65 25.11 18.52
N GLU A 18 -43.53 24.45 18.21
CA GLU A 18 -43.60 23.01 17.90
C GLU A 18 -43.96 22.27 19.20
N LYS A 19 -45.25 21.95 19.35
CA LYS A 19 -45.76 21.08 20.41
C LYS A 19 -44.84 19.86 20.54
N PRO A 20 -44.39 19.50 21.77
CA PRO A 20 -43.62 18.29 21.93
C PRO A 20 -44.44 17.13 21.39
N VAL A 21 -43.91 16.43 20.38
CA VAL A 21 -44.50 15.18 19.90
C VAL A 21 -44.64 14.31 21.13
N LEU A 22 -45.90 14.02 21.51
CA LEU A 22 -46.21 13.11 22.60
C LEU A 22 -45.75 11.72 22.16
N ILE A 23 -44.48 11.43 22.43
CA ILE A 23 -43.94 10.07 22.37
C ILE A 23 -44.72 9.33 23.46
N ASP A 24 -45.77 8.63 23.03
CA ASP A 24 -46.52 7.74 23.89
C ASP A 24 -45.51 6.83 24.58
N LYS A 25 -45.58 6.73 25.91
CA LYS A 25 -44.66 5.86 26.67
C LYS A 25 -44.90 4.37 26.35
N ASN A 26 -45.99 4.05 25.64
CA ASN A 26 -46.26 2.76 25.01
C ASN A 26 -45.84 2.66 23.53
N THR A 27 -45.05 3.61 22.99
CA THR A 27 -44.49 3.52 21.63
C THR A 27 -43.48 2.36 21.57
N ASN A 28 -44.00 1.16 21.38
CA ASN A 28 -43.24 -0.07 21.41
C ASN A 28 -42.23 -0.09 20.26
N ILE A 29 -41.02 -0.59 20.49
CA ILE A 29 -39.95 -0.69 19.48
C ILE A 29 -40.37 -1.48 18.21
N TYR A 30 -41.44 -2.29 18.30
CA TYR A 30 -42.06 -2.96 17.16
C TYR A 30 -42.82 -2.03 16.19
N SER A 31 -43.18 -0.80 16.60
CA SER A 31 -43.94 0.18 15.79
C SER A 31 -43.12 0.84 14.69
N LEU A 32 -41.79 0.92 14.84
CA LEU A 32 -40.88 1.45 13.81
C LEU A 32 -41.01 0.66 12.51
N ASP A 33 -41.13 1.35 11.38
CA ASP A 33 -41.17 0.70 10.08
C ASP A 33 -39.81 0.10 9.67
N ASN A 34 -39.80 -0.70 8.60
CA ASN A 34 -38.60 -1.36 8.13
C ASN A 34 -37.54 -0.37 7.57
N PHE A 35 -37.94 0.81 7.09
CA PHE A 35 -37.03 1.83 6.57
C PHE A 35 -36.26 2.51 7.70
N CYS A 36 -36.97 2.90 8.76
CA CYS A 36 -36.42 3.44 10.00
C CYS A 36 -35.48 2.44 10.65
N LEU A 37 -35.89 1.18 10.80
CA LEU A 37 -35.03 0.12 11.32
C LEU A 37 -33.80 -0.11 10.44
N THR A 38 -33.92 -0.12 9.11
CA THR A 38 -32.77 -0.23 8.19
C THR A 38 -31.78 0.93 8.39
N LYS A 39 -32.29 2.15 8.56
CA LYS A 39 -31.45 3.33 8.78
C LYS A 39 -30.74 3.26 10.14
N ILE A 40 -31.44 2.91 11.21
CA ILE A 40 -30.85 2.68 12.54
C ILE A 40 -29.76 1.59 12.47
N PHE A 41 -30.08 0.45 11.87
CA PHE A 41 -29.16 -0.69 11.75
C PHE A 41 -27.92 -0.36 10.91
N SER A 42 -28.02 0.58 9.96
CA SER A 42 -26.84 1.02 9.19
C SER A 42 -25.75 1.67 10.04
N TYR A 43 -26.09 2.24 11.19
CA TYR A 43 -25.13 2.83 12.15
C TYR A 43 -24.60 1.84 13.20
N LEU A 44 -25.20 0.66 13.33
CA LEU A 44 -24.77 -0.34 14.30
C LEU A 44 -23.43 -0.97 13.91
N THR A 45 -22.58 -1.24 14.91
CA THR A 45 -21.39 -2.07 14.72
C THR A 45 -21.79 -3.51 14.38
N TRP A 46 -20.86 -4.27 13.82
CA TRP A 46 -21.08 -5.67 13.45
C TRP A 46 -21.50 -6.58 14.61
N SER A 47 -21.07 -6.28 15.85
CA SER A 47 -21.51 -7.01 17.03
C SER A 47 -22.95 -6.67 17.40
N GLU A 48 -23.33 -5.40 17.33
CA GLU A 48 -24.70 -4.93 17.63
C GLU A 48 -25.69 -5.39 16.56
N LYS A 49 -25.31 -5.41 15.28
CA LYS A 49 -26.11 -5.99 14.19
C LYS A 49 -26.43 -7.46 14.44
N PHE A 50 -25.43 -8.25 14.86
CA PHE A 50 -25.65 -9.64 15.24
C PHE A 50 -26.57 -9.78 16.47
N GLN A 51 -26.42 -8.92 17.48
CA GLN A 51 -27.34 -8.91 18.63
C GLN A 51 -28.78 -8.55 18.21
N ALA A 52 -28.95 -7.57 17.32
CA ALA A 52 -30.23 -7.14 16.79
C ALA A 52 -30.99 -8.25 16.03
N GLU A 53 -30.30 -9.15 15.32
CA GLU A 53 -30.96 -10.33 14.71
C GLU A 53 -31.68 -11.21 15.74
N ASN A 54 -31.18 -11.27 16.98
CA ASN A 54 -31.75 -12.10 18.04
C ASN A 54 -32.93 -11.43 18.77
N VAL A 55 -33.27 -10.17 18.45
CA VAL A 55 -34.35 -9.42 19.11
C VAL A 55 -35.74 -9.83 18.63
N SER A 56 -35.92 -10.01 17.31
CA SER A 56 -37.21 -10.45 16.74
C SER A 56 -37.07 -10.93 15.30
N LYS A 57 -38.07 -11.70 14.80
CA LYS A 57 -38.17 -12.09 13.38
C LYS A 57 -38.18 -10.87 12.43
N LYS A 58 -38.83 -9.77 12.83
CA LYS A 58 -38.84 -8.50 12.07
C LYS A 58 -37.44 -7.90 11.98
N TRP A 59 -36.73 -7.83 13.11
CA TRP A 59 -35.37 -7.29 13.16
C TRP A 59 -34.39 -8.15 12.37
N MET A 60 -34.48 -9.49 12.47
CA MET A 60 -33.69 -10.41 11.65
C MET A 60 -33.91 -10.19 10.14
N SER A 61 -35.17 -10.08 9.69
CA SER A 61 -35.49 -9.84 8.28
C SER A 61 -34.97 -8.49 7.77
N VAL A 62 -35.12 -7.43 8.56
CA VAL A 62 -34.57 -6.10 8.20
C VAL A 62 -33.03 -6.14 8.18
N MET A 63 -32.39 -6.86 9.11
CA MET A 63 -30.93 -6.99 9.14
C MET A 63 -30.36 -7.71 7.92
N GLN A 64 -31.05 -8.72 7.36
CA GLN A 64 -30.65 -9.34 6.09
C GLN A 64 -30.52 -8.31 4.95
N THR A 65 -31.42 -7.31 4.90
CA THR A 65 -31.33 -6.20 3.92
C THR A 65 -30.20 -5.22 4.22
N CYS A 66 -29.72 -5.17 5.47
CA CYS A 66 -28.57 -4.36 5.88
C CYS A 66 -27.26 -5.06 5.50
N TRP A 67 -27.14 -6.36 5.78
CA TRP A 67 -25.99 -7.17 5.34
C TRP A 67 -25.81 -7.15 3.82
N ALA A 68 -26.91 -7.20 3.05
CA ALA A 68 -26.87 -7.11 1.59
C ALA A 68 -26.28 -5.77 1.05
N LYS A 69 -26.20 -4.73 1.88
CA LYS A 69 -25.57 -3.44 1.54
C LYS A 69 -24.09 -3.38 1.97
N GLU A 70 -23.63 -4.24 2.87
CA GLU A 70 -22.25 -4.28 3.36
C GLU A 70 -21.37 -5.17 2.50
N LYS A 71 -20.76 -4.56 1.47
CA LYS A 71 -19.92 -5.25 0.48
C LYS A 71 -18.46 -5.41 0.90
N SER A 72 -17.94 -4.58 1.79
CA SER A 72 -16.53 -4.55 2.19
C SER A 72 -16.38 -4.57 3.70
N TYR A 73 -15.37 -5.31 4.19
CA TYR A 73 -15.08 -5.34 5.62
C TYR A 73 -13.58 -5.41 5.93
N HIS A 74 -13.14 -4.56 6.87
CA HIS A 74 -11.73 -4.28 7.13
C HIS A 74 -11.16 -4.87 8.43
N GLU A 75 -11.99 -5.43 9.32
CA GLU A 75 -11.55 -6.11 10.54
C GLU A 75 -12.46 -7.30 10.90
N HIS A 76 -12.42 -8.40 10.14
CA HIS A 76 -13.28 -9.58 10.35
C HIS A 76 -13.41 -9.99 11.83
N PRO A 77 -14.58 -10.43 12.36
CA PRO A 77 -14.71 -11.01 13.71
C PRO A 77 -13.87 -12.29 13.99
N LEU A 78 -12.95 -12.67 13.09
CA LEU A 78 -11.89 -13.63 13.33
C LEU A 78 -10.64 -12.95 13.94
N ALA A 79 -10.49 -11.63 13.76
CA ALA A 79 -9.65 -10.76 14.59
C ALA A 79 -10.06 -10.81 16.08
N LEU A 80 -11.33 -11.15 16.38
CA LEU A 80 -11.83 -11.42 17.74
C LEU A 80 -11.47 -12.82 18.25
N CYS A 81 -10.76 -13.65 17.47
CA CYS A 81 -10.14 -14.87 18.00
C CYS A 81 -8.83 -14.59 18.75
N ASN A 82 -8.37 -13.33 18.81
CA ASN A 82 -7.30 -12.90 19.71
C ASN A 82 -7.76 -12.96 21.18
N LYS A 83 -6.94 -13.54 22.08
CA LYS A 83 -7.26 -13.79 23.50
C LYS A 83 -7.80 -12.57 24.27
N LYS A 84 -7.40 -11.34 23.92
CA LYS A 84 -7.88 -10.10 24.57
C LYS A 84 -9.27 -9.65 24.11
N PHE A 85 -9.61 -9.79 22.83
CA PHE A 85 -10.91 -9.33 22.29
C PHE A 85 -11.98 -10.44 22.30
N GLY A 86 -11.57 -11.70 22.26
CA GLY A 86 -12.48 -12.85 22.22
C GLY A 86 -13.32 -13.07 23.48
N GLN A 87 -13.10 -12.30 24.54
CA GLN A 87 -13.91 -12.35 25.76
C GLN A 87 -15.33 -11.78 25.55
N LEU A 88 -15.53 -10.92 24.55
CA LEU A 88 -16.83 -10.27 24.27
C LEU A 88 -17.86 -11.15 23.53
N LEU A 89 -17.43 -12.21 22.83
CA LEU A 89 -18.31 -13.10 22.07
C LEU A 89 -18.00 -14.58 22.34
N LYS A 90 -19.02 -15.30 22.85
CA LYS A 90 -18.94 -16.74 23.14
C LYS A 90 -18.39 -17.52 21.92
N PRO A 91 -17.50 -18.52 22.09
CA PRO A 91 -16.85 -19.22 20.97
C PRO A 91 -17.81 -19.75 19.89
N GLY A 92 -19.01 -20.19 20.27
CA GLY A 92 -20.05 -20.67 19.35
C GLY A 92 -20.71 -19.60 18.46
N LEU A 93 -20.62 -18.30 18.79
CA LEU A 93 -21.15 -17.21 17.94
C LEU A 93 -20.20 -16.88 16.78
N ARG A 94 -18.88 -17.03 16.95
CA ARG A 94 -17.88 -16.55 15.99
C ARG A 94 -18.00 -17.23 14.61
N ASN A 95 -18.41 -18.49 14.59
CA ASN A 95 -18.64 -19.25 13.35
C ASN A 95 -20.04 -19.04 12.76
N LYS A 96 -20.99 -18.50 13.54
CA LYS A 96 -22.36 -18.24 13.07
C LYS A 96 -22.44 -16.99 12.22
N LEU A 97 -21.74 -15.92 12.59
CA LEU A 97 -21.80 -14.65 11.84
C LEU A 97 -21.52 -14.83 10.33
N LEU A 98 -20.51 -15.63 9.96
CA LEU A 98 -20.23 -15.96 8.56
C LEU A 98 -21.34 -16.76 7.84
N LEU A 99 -22.24 -17.46 8.56
CA LEU A 99 -23.43 -18.07 7.94
C LEU A 99 -24.49 -17.03 7.55
N HIS A 100 -24.54 -15.89 8.24
CA HIS A 100 -25.60 -14.89 8.07
C HIS A 100 -25.23 -13.82 7.03
N CYS A 101 -23.97 -13.40 7.00
CA CYS A 101 -23.51 -12.30 6.17
C CYS A 101 -22.49 -12.69 5.07
N GLY A 102 -21.86 -13.87 5.16
CA GLY A 102 -20.65 -14.20 4.40
C GLY A 102 -20.86 -14.07 2.89
N HIS A 103 -22.00 -14.53 2.38
CA HIS A 103 -22.35 -14.48 0.96
C HIS A 103 -22.64 -13.07 0.43
N TYR A 104 -22.76 -12.04 1.27
CA TYR A 104 -22.88 -10.64 0.80
C TYR A 104 -21.51 -9.94 0.63
N LEU A 105 -20.44 -10.49 1.21
CA LEU A 105 -19.12 -9.88 1.17
C LEU A 105 -18.47 -9.98 -0.22
N GLU A 106 -18.06 -8.84 -0.76
CA GLU A 106 -17.24 -8.70 -1.96
C GLU A 106 -15.76 -8.43 -1.62
N SER A 107 -15.45 -7.92 -0.42
CA SER A 107 -14.07 -7.70 0.06
C SER A 107 -13.92 -8.06 1.54
N CYS A 108 -12.86 -8.81 1.87
CA CYS A 108 -12.51 -9.24 3.21
C CYS A 108 -11.03 -9.00 3.50
N ILE A 109 -10.73 -8.17 4.49
CA ILE A 109 -9.37 -7.84 4.92
C ILE A 109 -9.20 -8.20 6.41
N ILE A 110 -8.13 -8.95 6.72
CA ILE A 110 -7.87 -9.47 8.08
C ILE A 110 -6.40 -9.30 8.48
N ARG A 111 -6.09 -8.15 9.07
CA ARG A 111 -4.73 -7.73 9.50
C ARG A 111 -4.25 -8.35 10.82
N LYS A 112 -4.73 -9.56 11.15
CA LYS A 112 -4.34 -10.33 12.34
C LYS A 112 -4.25 -11.80 11.97
N TYR A 113 -3.37 -12.53 12.65
CA TYR A 113 -3.17 -13.96 12.43
C TYR A 113 -4.48 -14.74 12.48
N ILE A 114 -4.76 -15.48 11.41
CA ILE A 114 -5.88 -16.42 11.33
C ILE A 114 -5.38 -17.86 11.17
N SER A 115 -6.15 -18.80 11.71
CA SER A 115 -5.86 -20.24 11.60
C SER A 115 -6.34 -20.81 10.26
N SER A 116 -5.82 -21.97 9.87
CA SER A 116 -6.29 -22.73 8.69
C SER A 116 -7.82 -22.92 8.67
N ARG A 117 -8.41 -23.28 9.82
CA ARG A 117 -9.87 -23.41 9.98
C ARG A 117 -10.63 -22.10 9.75
N ALA A 118 -10.06 -20.96 10.14
CA ALA A 118 -10.65 -19.65 9.89
C ALA A 118 -10.64 -19.30 8.39
N ILE A 119 -9.55 -19.63 7.68
CA ILE A 119 -9.43 -19.42 6.22
C ILE A 119 -10.42 -20.33 5.46
N TRP A 120 -10.58 -21.58 5.88
CA TRP A 120 -11.61 -22.48 5.33
C TRP A 120 -13.03 -21.96 5.56
N LEU A 121 -13.34 -21.40 6.73
CA LEU A 121 -14.64 -20.80 7.03
C LEU A 121 -14.92 -19.55 6.18
N ILE A 122 -13.92 -18.69 5.96
CA ILE A 122 -14.05 -17.54 5.05
C ILE A 122 -14.35 -18.05 3.64
N SER A 123 -13.54 -18.99 3.15
CA SER A 123 -13.59 -19.43 1.75
C SER A 123 -14.88 -20.18 1.39
N SER A 124 -15.37 -21.03 2.30
CA SER A 124 -16.61 -21.80 2.12
C SER A 124 -17.91 -21.01 2.36
N ARG A 125 -17.82 -19.76 2.82
CA ARG A 125 -19.00 -18.92 3.16
C ARG A 125 -19.06 -17.60 2.41
N CYS A 126 -17.90 -17.04 2.06
CA CYS A 126 -17.78 -15.75 1.38
C CYS A 126 -17.59 -15.95 -0.13
N VAL A 127 -18.44 -16.80 -0.74
CA VAL A 127 -18.35 -17.22 -2.15
C VAL A 127 -18.42 -16.08 -3.17
N ASN A 128 -18.86 -14.89 -2.75
CA ASN A 128 -18.94 -13.69 -3.58
C ASN A 128 -17.72 -12.75 -3.46
N LEU A 129 -16.69 -13.12 -2.70
CA LEU A 129 -15.47 -12.32 -2.58
C LEU A 129 -14.78 -12.09 -3.93
N LYS A 130 -14.40 -10.84 -4.14
CA LYS A 130 -13.54 -10.33 -5.22
C LYS A 130 -12.14 -10.01 -4.68
N HIS A 131 -12.04 -9.58 -3.42
CA HIS A 131 -10.77 -9.21 -2.78
C HIS A 131 -10.60 -9.92 -1.42
N LEU A 132 -9.43 -10.48 -1.17
CA LEU A 132 -9.09 -11.16 0.08
C LEU A 132 -7.66 -10.81 0.53
N GLU A 133 -7.52 -10.19 1.71
CA GLU A 133 -6.23 -9.91 2.38
C GLU A 133 -6.17 -10.66 3.70
N ILE A 134 -5.19 -11.55 3.87
CA ILE A 134 -5.07 -12.41 5.07
C ILE A 134 -3.64 -12.51 5.60
N HIS A 135 -3.51 -12.56 6.93
CA HIS A 135 -2.25 -12.79 7.62
C HIS A 135 -2.22 -14.21 8.20
N ILE A 136 -1.29 -15.04 7.70
CA ILE A 136 -1.15 -16.45 8.07
C ILE A 136 0.10 -16.63 8.90
N LYS A 137 -0.02 -17.36 10.03
CA LYS A 137 1.14 -17.95 10.69
C LYS A 137 1.25 -19.40 10.24
N TYR A 138 2.34 -19.75 9.54
CA TYR A 138 2.49 -21.11 9.01
C TYR A 138 3.04 -22.05 10.10
N ASN A 139 2.41 -23.21 10.25
CA ASN A 139 2.72 -24.20 11.29
C ASN A 139 2.88 -25.63 10.70
N ASN A 140 3.43 -25.75 9.48
CA ASN A 140 3.66 -27.02 8.76
C ASN A 140 2.43 -27.88 8.40
N ASP A 141 1.21 -27.46 8.74
CA ASP A 141 -0.01 -28.18 8.40
C ASP A 141 -0.34 -28.15 6.90
N ASN A 142 -0.56 -29.32 6.28
CA ASN A 142 -1.06 -29.50 4.90
C ASN A 142 -2.49 -28.95 4.65
N CYS A 143 -3.05 -28.15 5.57
CA CYS A 143 -4.44 -27.71 5.58
C CYS A 143 -4.82 -26.62 4.56
N PHE A 144 -3.92 -26.24 3.64
CA PHE A 144 -4.16 -25.18 2.65
C PHE A 144 -4.53 -25.69 1.25
N SER A 145 -4.51 -26.99 1.01
CA SER A 145 -4.98 -27.58 -0.25
C SER A 145 -6.48 -27.32 -0.44
N ASN A 146 -6.87 -26.91 -1.66
CA ASN A 146 -8.27 -26.70 -2.06
C ASN A 146 -9.09 -25.69 -1.23
N VAL A 147 -8.44 -24.84 -0.43
CA VAL A 147 -9.16 -23.90 0.46
C VAL A 147 -9.92 -22.82 -0.31
N PHE A 148 -9.37 -22.29 -1.41
CA PHE A 148 -10.00 -21.19 -2.17
C PHE A 148 -10.87 -21.66 -3.35
N LYS A 149 -11.13 -22.96 -3.48
CA LYS A 149 -11.88 -23.55 -4.60
C LYS A 149 -13.29 -22.95 -4.79
N ASP A 150 -13.91 -22.48 -3.71
CA ASP A 150 -15.29 -21.96 -3.72
C ASP A 150 -15.33 -20.44 -4.05
N LEU A 151 -14.17 -19.76 -4.09
CA LEU A 151 -14.04 -18.31 -4.34
C LEU A 151 -13.92 -17.99 -5.84
N GLN A 152 -14.88 -18.44 -6.65
CA GLN A 152 -14.83 -18.30 -8.11
C GLN A 152 -14.99 -16.85 -8.64
N LYS A 153 -15.40 -15.92 -7.78
CA LYS A 153 -15.47 -14.48 -8.11
C LYS A 153 -14.21 -13.70 -7.73
N LEU A 154 -13.19 -14.35 -7.16
CA LEU A 154 -11.98 -13.69 -6.69
C LEU A 154 -11.21 -13.05 -7.86
N ARG A 155 -10.71 -11.84 -7.61
CA ARG A 155 -9.92 -11.00 -8.53
C ARG A 155 -8.61 -10.52 -7.93
N SER A 156 -8.53 -10.44 -6.61
CA SER A 156 -7.32 -10.06 -5.88
C SER A 156 -7.14 -10.93 -4.64
N ILE A 157 -5.92 -11.43 -4.44
CA ILE A 157 -5.52 -12.11 -3.21
C ILE A 157 -4.20 -11.55 -2.69
N THR A 158 -4.17 -11.22 -1.40
CA THR A 158 -2.98 -10.78 -0.67
C THR A 158 -2.77 -11.69 0.52
N ILE A 159 -1.59 -12.32 0.60
CA ILE A 159 -1.24 -13.26 1.67
C ILE A 159 0.06 -12.80 2.33
N HIS A 160 -0.04 -12.35 3.57
CA HIS A 160 1.10 -12.04 4.43
C HIS A 160 1.44 -13.27 5.26
N VAL A 161 2.64 -13.81 5.09
CA VAL A 161 3.12 -15.02 5.79
C VAL A 161 4.14 -14.64 6.85
N TYR A 162 3.98 -15.24 8.03
CA TYR A 162 4.87 -15.07 9.16
C TYR A 162 5.24 -16.45 9.70
N ASN A 163 6.52 -16.64 10.02
CA ASN A 163 7.09 -17.83 10.65
C ASN A 163 7.27 -19.05 9.69
N ILE A 164 8.53 -19.26 9.27
CA ILE A 164 9.20 -20.53 8.92
C ILE A 164 8.77 -21.28 7.63
N HIS A 165 9.78 -21.53 6.78
CA HIS A 165 9.94 -22.61 5.76
C HIS A 165 8.73 -23.05 4.91
N VAL A 166 7.91 -22.11 4.43
CA VAL A 166 6.83 -22.42 3.48
C VAL A 166 7.37 -22.65 2.07
N ASN A 167 7.66 -23.91 1.72
CA ASN A 167 7.80 -24.33 0.31
C ASN A 167 6.43 -24.47 -0.39
N ASP A 168 5.31 -24.34 0.35
CA ASP A 168 4.02 -24.90 -0.06
C ASP A 168 3.10 -23.90 -0.75
N THR A 169 3.35 -23.72 -2.04
CA THR A 169 2.57 -22.84 -2.93
C THR A 169 1.20 -23.43 -3.33
N LYS A 170 0.86 -24.63 -2.80
CA LYS A 170 -0.48 -25.27 -2.88
C LYS A 170 -1.64 -24.35 -2.54
N ILE A 171 -1.43 -23.37 -1.65
CA ILE A 171 -2.44 -22.37 -1.31
C ILE A 171 -3.01 -21.65 -2.55
N LEU A 172 -2.19 -21.46 -3.60
CA LEU A 172 -2.61 -20.86 -4.88
C LEU A 172 -3.12 -21.86 -5.92
N GLU A 173 -2.88 -23.17 -5.77
CA GLU A 173 -3.35 -24.17 -6.74
C GLU A 173 -4.88 -24.11 -6.91
N SER A 174 -5.60 -23.85 -5.81
CA SER A 174 -7.06 -23.76 -5.77
C SER A 174 -7.66 -22.39 -6.13
N VAL A 175 -6.84 -21.37 -6.35
CA VAL A 175 -7.30 -20.03 -6.73
C VAL A 175 -7.75 -20.00 -8.19
N THR A 176 -8.87 -19.32 -8.46
CA THR A 176 -9.49 -19.21 -9.80
C THR A 176 -8.56 -18.56 -10.84
N ASN A 177 -8.67 -18.98 -12.10
CA ASN A 177 -7.79 -18.53 -13.19
C ASN A 177 -8.01 -17.04 -13.55
N ASN A 178 -9.19 -16.49 -13.22
CA ASN A 178 -9.60 -15.12 -13.51
C ASN A 178 -9.00 -14.08 -12.54
N ILE A 179 -7.95 -14.44 -11.81
CA ILE A 179 -7.33 -13.52 -10.85
C ILE A 179 -6.47 -12.47 -11.58
N GLU A 180 -6.63 -11.22 -11.17
CA GLU A 180 -5.99 -10.05 -11.78
C GLU A 180 -4.86 -9.49 -10.90
N CYS A 181 -4.88 -9.78 -9.59
CA CYS A 181 -3.89 -9.32 -8.62
C CYS A 181 -3.50 -10.45 -7.64
N ILE A 182 -2.20 -10.71 -7.53
CA ILE A 182 -1.61 -11.65 -6.57
C ILE A 182 -0.51 -10.92 -5.80
N SER A 183 -0.57 -10.98 -4.47
CA SER A 183 0.44 -10.39 -3.60
C SER A 183 0.82 -11.36 -2.48
N PHE A 184 2.12 -11.68 -2.39
CA PHE A 184 2.70 -12.51 -1.33
C PHE A 184 3.83 -11.76 -0.65
N HIS A 185 3.74 -11.69 0.68
CA HIS A 185 4.67 -10.97 1.52
C HIS A 185 5.18 -11.92 2.60
N SER A 186 6.49 -12.17 2.65
CA SER A 186 7.09 -12.86 3.80
C SER A 186 7.69 -11.85 4.78
N HIS A 187 7.42 -12.05 6.07
CA HIS A 187 7.83 -11.11 7.13
C HIS A 187 8.92 -11.65 8.08
N THR A 188 9.34 -12.91 7.95
CA THR A 188 10.33 -13.53 8.87
C THR A 188 11.55 -14.11 8.17
N GLU A 189 11.36 -14.87 7.09
CA GLU A 189 12.42 -15.51 6.31
C GLU A 189 12.03 -15.45 4.84
N ARG A 190 12.99 -15.51 3.90
CA ARG A 190 12.65 -15.61 2.48
C ARG A 190 11.95 -16.94 2.20
N MET A 191 10.76 -16.92 1.60
CA MET A 191 10.12 -18.17 1.15
C MET A 191 10.67 -18.57 -0.22
N HIS A 192 10.97 -19.85 -0.39
CA HIS A 192 11.44 -20.37 -1.67
C HIS A 192 10.27 -20.61 -2.63
N VAL A 193 10.23 -19.83 -3.70
CA VAL A 193 9.23 -19.87 -4.77
C VAL A 193 9.83 -20.67 -5.93
N LYS A 194 9.63 -21.98 -5.88
CA LYS A 194 10.20 -23.00 -6.80
C LYS A 194 9.25 -23.32 -7.95
N SER A 195 9.72 -24.12 -8.92
CA SER A 195 9.02 -24.58 -10.14
C SER A 195 7.55 -25.01 -10.01
N GLN A 196 7.08 -25.49 -8.85
CA GLN A 196 5.65 -25.72 -8.63
C GLN A 196 4.82 -24.42 -8.67
N PHE A 197 5.36 -23.31 -8.14
CA PHE A 197 4.77 -21.98 -8.28
C PHE A 197 4.72 -21.54 -9.74
N ALA A 198 5.75 -21.84 -10.54
CA ALA A 198 5.77 -21.48 -11.97
C ALA A 198 4.54 -22.09 -12.69
N LYS A 199 4.22 -23.37 -12.43
CA LYS A 199 3.00 -24.02 -12.95
C LYS A 199 1.72 -23.33 -12.50
N VAL A 200 1.65 -22.92 -11.23
CA VAL A 200 0.51 -22.23 -10.65
C VAL A 200 0.36 -20.80 -11.21
N LEU A 201 1.47 -20.12 -11.51
CA LEU A 201 1.50 -18.80 -12.12
C LEU A 201 1.10 -18.87 -13.61
N MET A 202 1.46 -19.95 -14.32
CA MET A 202 1.08 -20.14 -15.72
C MET A 202 -0.43 -20.08 -15.96
N LYS A 203 -1.27 -20.68 -15.10
CA LYS A 203 -2.75 -20.63 -15.28
C LYS A 203 -3.39 -19.24 -15.13
N PHE A 204 -2.70 -18.26 -14.54
CA PHE A 204 -3.25 -16.92 -14.30
C PHE A 204 -3.00 -16.01 -15.50
N ASN A 205 -3.86 -16.09 -16.53
CA ASN A 205 -3.68 -15.35 -17.78
C ASN A 205 -4.19 -13.90 -17.71
N SER A 206 -5.09 -13.59 -16.78
CA SER A 206 -5.61 -12.24 -16.52
C SER A 206 -4.76 -11.44 -15.52
N LEU A 207 -3.61 -11.95 -15.10
CA LEU A 207 -2.79 -11.35 -14.04
C LEU A 207 -2.17 -10.02 -14.50
N ARG A 208 -2.50 -8.92 -13.81
CA ARG A 208 -2.03 -7.55 -14.10
C ARG A 208 -1.12 -7.00 -13.00
N PHE A 209 -1.30 -7.48 -11.76
CA PHE A 209 -0.53 -7.09 -10.58
C PHE A 209 0.09 -8.32 -9.94
N LEU A 210 1.41 -8.32 -9.77
CA LEU A 210 2.15 -9.36 -9.06
C LEU A 210 3.13 -8.74 -8.06
N GLU A 211 2.95 -9.04 -6.78
CA GLU A 211 3.92 -8.72 -5.72
C GLU A 211 4.47 -10.02 -5.09
N LEU A 212 5.79 -10.17 -5.08
CA LEU A 212 6.54 -11.24 -4.42
C LEU A 212 7.62 -10.62 -3.54
N ILE A 213 7.24 -10.24 -2.32
CA ILE A 213 8.09 -9.47 -1.41
C ILE A 213 8.81 -10.39 -0.43
N HIS A 214 10.14 -10.27 -0.37
CA HIS A 214 11.03 -11.05 0.48
C HIS A 214 10.95 -12.56 0.16
N MET A 215 11.19 -12.91 -1.10
CA MET A 215 11.16 -14.28 -1.63
C MET A 215 12.55 -14.72 -2.12
N ASP A 216 12.76 -16.03 -2.25
CA ASP A 216 13.83 -16.61 -3.06
C ASP A 216 13.19 -17.23 -4.31
N ILE A 217 13.44 -16.66 -5.47
CA ILE A 217 12.70 -16.93 -6.71
C ILE A 217 13.58 -17.75 -7.65
N ASP A 218 13.08 -18.89 -8.12
CA ASP A 218 13.81 -19.72 -9.09
C ASP A 218 13.71 -19.18 -10.52
N GLU A 219 14.61 -19.65 -11.37
CA GLU A 219 14.69 -19.23 -12.78
C GLU A 219 13.38 -19.51 -13.53
N ASN A 220 12.74 -20.66 -13.28
CA ASN A 220 11.48 -21.05 -13.93
C ASN A 220 10.34 -20.06 -13.62
N VAL A 221 10.26 -19.60 -12.37
CA VAL A 221 9.27 -18.61 -11.95
C VAL A 221 9.58 -17.27 -12.61
N MET A 222 10.86 -16.86 -12.71
CA MET A 222 11.23 -15.64 -13.44
C MET A 222 10.91 -15.72 -14.94
N GLN A 223 11.18 -16.85 -15.61
CA GLN A 223 10.80 -17.07 -17.00
C GLN A 223 9.27 -16.97 -17.19
N VAL A 224 8.48 -17.57 -16.29
CA VAL A 224 7.01 -17.44 -16.33
C VAL A 224 6.58 -16.00 -16.08
N ILE A 225 7.14 -15.28 -15.10
CA ILE A 225 6.86 -13.85 -14.89
C ILE A 225 7.12 -13.07 -16.19
N SER A 226 8.30 -13.23 -16.79
CA SER A 226 8.70 -12.55 -18.03
C SER A 226 7.90 -12.96 -19.28
N SER A 227 7.03 -13.98 -19.20
CA SER A 227 6.04 -14.33 -20.23
C SER A 227 4.65 -13.68 -20.02
N LYS A 228 4.38 -13.09 -18.85
CA LYS A 228 3.08 -12.49 -18.53
C LYS A 228 2.97 -11.07 -19.10
N THR A 229 2.77 -11.00 -20.41
CA THR A 229 2.56 -9.75 -21.17
C THR A 229 1.42 -8.87 -20.65
N THR A 230 0.51 -9.42 -19.85
CA THR A 230 -0.61 -8.73 -19.19
C THR A 230 -0.23 -7.97 -17.91
N LEU A 231 0.98 -8.16 -17.37
CA LEU A 231 1.45 -7.43 -16.19
C LEU A 231 1.65 -5.94 -16.47
N ILE A 232 1.08 -5.14 -15.58
CA ILE A 232 1.22 -3.67 -15.52
C ILE A 232 2.01 -3.27 -14.26
N HIS A 233 1.95 -4.09 -13.21
CA HIS A 233 2.61 -3.87 -11.93
C HIS A 233 3.37 -5.12 -11.48
N LEU A 234 4.68 -4.97 -11.24
CA LEU A 234 5.55 -6.01 -10.73
C LEU A 234 6.36 -5.47 -9.53
N LYS A 235 6.31 -6.19 -8.42
CA LYS A 235 7.06 -5.84 -7.20
C LYS A 235 7.80 -7.06 -6.65
N LEU A 236 9.12 -6.99 -6.61
CA LEU A 236 10.04 -8.05 -6.16
C LEU A 236 10.95 -7.58 -5.00
N GLU A 237 10.47 -6.62 -4.20
CA GLU A 237 11.17 -6.02 -3.06
C GLU A 237 11.82 -7.07 -2.13
N ARG A 238 13.10 -6.87 -1.77
CA ARG A 238 13.92 -7.72 -0.88
C ARG A 238 14.09 -9.19 -1.33
N SER A 239 13.66 -9.53 -2.55
CA SER A 239 13.76 -10.88 -3.08
C SER A 239 15.15 -11.20 -3.64
N LYS A 240 15.44 -12.49 -3.76
CA LYS A 240 16.65 -13.06 -4.37
C LYS A 240 16.27 -13.89 -5.59
N TYR A 241 17.23 -14.04 -6.50
CA TYR A 241 17.11 -14.87 -7.69
C TYR A 241 18.20 -15.93 -7.69
N GLN A 242 17.84 -17.17 -8.04
CA GLN A 242 18.84 -18.19 -8.28
C GLN A 242 19.74 -17.77 -9.45
N GLN A 243 21.05 -18.02 -9.33
CA GLN A 243 22.08 -17.55 -10.26
C GLN A 243 22.24 -16.02 -10.42
N GLN A 244 21.56 -15.20 -9.62
CA GLN A 244 21.72 -13.73 -9.60
C GLN A 244 21.37 -13.02 -10.94
N GLN A 245 20.48 -13.60 -11.75
CA GLN A 245 20.05 -13.00 -13.02
C GLN A 245 18.56 -12.61 -12.97
N LEU A 246 18.27 -11.32 -13.15
CA LEU A 246 16.90 -10.79 -13.27
C LEU A 246 16.66 -10.37 -14.73
N ILE A 247 16.07 -11.25 -15.55
CA ILE A 247 15.85 -10.98 -16.98
C ILE A 247 14.36 -10.76 -17.26
N LEU A 248 14.00 -9.51 -17.63
CA LEU A 248 12.63 -9.06 -17.93
C LEU A 248 12.47 -8.71 -19.41
N THR A 249 11.84 -9.58 -20.21
CA THR A 249 11.83 -9.47 -21.69
C THR A 249 10.48 -9.14 -22.31
N ASN A 250 9.39 -9.83 -21.99
CA ASN A 250 8.10 -9.64 -22.69
C ASN A 250 7.08 -8.77 -21.89
N LEU A 251 7.54 -8.03 -20.88
CA LEU A 251 6.69 -7.22 -20.00
C LEU A 251 6.36 -5.83 -20.62
N LEU A 252 5.91 -5.83 -21.88
CA LEU A 252 5.74 -4.62 -22.68
C LEU A 252 4.69 -3.63 -22.14
N ASN A 253 3.73 -4.09 -21.33
CA ASN A 253 2.69 -3.28 -20.71
C ASN A 253 3.04 -2.84 -19.27
N LEU A 254 4.26 -3.10 -18.79
CA LEU A 254 4.63 -2.82 -17.40
C LEU A 254 4.82 -1.30 -17.18
N GLU A 255 3.97 -0.71 -16.35
CA GLU A 255 4.04 0.70 -15.94
C GLU A 255 4.75 0.86 -14.59
N TYR A 256 4.68 -0.13 -13.70
CA TYR A 256 5.23 -0.08 -12.34
C TYR A 256 6.19 -1.25 -12.08
N LEU A 257 7.43 -0.94 -11.73
CA LEU A 257 8.46 -1.91 -11.34
C LEU A 257 9.12 -1.50 -10.03
N ASN A 258 9.03 -2.37 -9.02
CA ASN A 258 9.69 -2.18 -7.74
C ASN A 258 10.64 -3.34 -7.44
N LEU A 259 11.92 -3.00 -7.36
CA LEU A 259 13.10 -3.85 -7.21
C LEU A 259 13.92 -3.42 -5.97
N SER A 260 13.30 -2.73 -5.01
CA SER A 260 13.95 -2.22 -3.81
C SER A 260 14.66 -3.31 -3.00
N HIS A 261 15.85 -2.98 -2.47
CA HIS A 261 16.68 -3.87 -1.65
C HIS A 261 16.99 -5.23 -2.29
N ILE A 262 17.03 -5.32 -3.62
CA ILE A 262 17.48 -6.53 -4.31
C ILE A 262 19.01 -6.63 -4.24
N GLN A 263 19.50 -7.85 -4.07
CA GLN A 263 20.92 -8.17 -4.20
C GLN A 263 21.21 -8.67 -5.61
N TYR A 264 22.29 -8.19 -6.21
CA TYR A 264 22.84 -8.57 -7.54
C TYR A 264 22.00 -8.15 -8.76
N LEU A 265 21.84 -6.83 -8.99
CA LEU A 265 21.32 -6.28 -10.26
C LEU A 265 22.47 -6.02 -11.26
N ASN A 266 22.72 -7.01 -12.13
CA ASN A 266 23.84 -7.00 -13.08
C ASN A 266 23.55 -6.22 -14.39
N ARG A 267 24.50 -6.27 -15.35
CA ARG A 267 24.36 -5.64 -16.68
C ARG A 267 23.11 -6.10 -17.41
N ASP A 268 22.96 -7.41 -17.57
CA ASP A 268 21.86 -8.03 -18.33
C ASP A 268 20.49 -7.69 -17.72
N SER A 269 20.45 -7.52 -16.39
CA SER A 269 19.25 -7.06 -15.69
C SER A 269 18.86 -5.65 -16.10
N MET A 270 19.81 -4.71 -16.06
CA MET A 270 19.58 -3.32 -16.49
C MET A 270 19.32 -3.20 -18.00
N ASP A 271 19.95 -4.04 -18.81
CA ASP A 271 19.72 -4.12 -20.26
C ASP A 271 18.30 -4.62 -20.53
N SER A 272 17.83 -5.65 -19.81
CA SER A 272 16.47 -6.16 -19.97
C SER A 272 15.40 -5.13 -19.54
N ILE A 273 15.66 -4.39 -18.45
CA ILE A 273 14.78 -3.30 -17.99
C ILE A 273 14.73 -2.18 -19.03
N SER A 274 15.89 -1.66 -19.43
CA SER A 274 16.00 -0.48 -20.28
C SER A 274 15.57 -0.71 -21.74
N LYS A 275 15.74 -1.92 -22.27
CA LYS A 275 15.44 -2.27 -23.68
C LYS A 275 14.08 -2.91 -23.91
N ASN A 276 13.33 -3.27 -22.87
CA ASN A 276 12.02 -3.92 -23.05
C ASN A 276 10.86 -3.19 -22.35
N LEU A 277 11.12 -2.44 -21.27
CA LEU A 277 10.07 -1.84 -20.44
C LEU A 277 9.76 -0.39 -20.85
N PHE A 278 9.49 -0.17 -22.14
CA PHE A 278 9.31 1.18 -22.70
C PHE A 278 8.13 1.97 -22.12
N ASN A 279 7.11 1.27 -21.60
CA ASN A 279 5.94 1.87 -20.95
C ASN A 279 6.14 2.11 -19.45
N LEU A 280 7.34 1.90 -18.91
CA LEU A 280 7.60 2.02 -17.47
C LEU A 280 7.53 3.49 -17.03
N ARG A 281 6.66 3.76 -16.05
CA ARG A 281 6.39 5.08 -15.48
C ARG A 281 6.90 5.21 -14.05
N TYR A 282 6.99 4.11 -13.30
CA TYR A 282 7.58 4.03 -11.96
C TYR A 282 8.68 2.97 -11.90
N LEU A 283 9.87 3.37 -11.44
CA LEU A 283 10.98 2.48 -11.13
C LEU A 283 11.54 2.73 -9.72
N ASN A 284 11.57 1.68 -8.89
CA ASN A 284 12.24 1.73 -7.59
C ASN A 284 13.36 0.70 -7.54
N ILE A 285 14.60 1.16 -7.43
CA ILE A 285 15.82 0.35 -7.28
C ILE A 285 16.63 0.84 -6.06
N ASN A 286 15.94 1.30 -5.01
CA ASN A 286 16.63 1.82 -3.83
C ASN A 286 17.41 0.73 -3.07
N PHE A 287 18.48 1.15 -2.38
CA PHE A 287 19.36 0.29 -1.58
C PHE A 287 19.85 -0.97 -2.33
N CYS A 288 20.19 -0.81 -3.61
CA CYS A 288 20.82 -1.80 -4.48
C CYS A 288 22.33 -1.51 -4.68
N SER A 289 22.92 -0.64 -3.85
CA SER A 289 24.24 0.00 -4.01
C SER A 289 25.38 -0.97 -4.32
N TYR A 290 25.48 -2.07 -3.57
CA TYR A 290 26.54 -3.07 -3.69
C TYR A 290 26.48 -3.93 -4.96
N THR A 291 25.58 -3.60 -5.90
CA THR A 291 25.15 -4.55 -6.93
C THR A 291 25.15 -3.98 -8.35
N ILE A 292 24.96 -2.67 -8.51
CA ILE A 292 24.89 -2.02 -9.82
C ILE A 292 26.12 -1.11 -10.03
N PRO A 293 27.09 -1.50 -10.86
CA PRO A 293 28.07 -0.59 -11.44
C PRO A 293 27.41 0.61 -12.13
N LEU A 294 27.96 1.82 -11.95
CA LEU A 294 27.46 3.08 -12.53
C LEU A 294 27.13 2.96 -14.03
N GLU A 295 28.00 2.29 -14.78
CA GLU A 295 27.85 2.04 -16.23
C GLU A 295 26.56 1.30 -16.63
N HIS A 296 25.97 0.48 -15.74
CA HIS A 296 24.71 -0.20 -16.02
C HIS A 296 23.50 0.71 -15.77
N LEU A 297 23.59 1.63 -14.80
CA LEU A 297 22.56 2.65 -14.56
C LEU A 297 22.44 3.63 -15.73
N GLN A 298 23.53 3.87 -16.47
CA GLN A 298 23.50 4.73 -17.66
C GLN A 298 22.51 4.28 -18.74
N GLN A 299 22.07 3.02 -18.74
CA GLN A 299 21.10 2.52 -19.71
C GLN A 299 19.66 3.04 -19.45
N LEU A 300 19.39 3.58 -18.26
CA LEU A 300 18.07 4.10 -17.87
C LEU A 300 17.59 5.27 -18.74
N HIS A 301 18.47 5.95 -19.48
CA HIS A 301 18.09 6.95 -20.48
C HIS A 301 17.10 6.45 -21.55
N ASN A 302 16.96 5.14 -21.74
CA ASN A 302 16.00 4.54 -22.68
C ASN A 302 14.54 4.59 -22.18
N LEU A 303 14.31 4.74 -20.87
CA LEU A 303 12.98 4.77 -20.26
C LEU A 303 12.31 6.14 -20.41
N LYS A 304 11.94 6.50 -21.65
CA LYS A 304 11.44 7.85 -22.00
C LYS A 304 10.13 8.25 -21.31
N ASN A 305 9.33 7.28 -20.89
CA ASN A 305 8.04 7.48 -20.20
C ASN A 305 8.17 7.47 -18.67
N LEU A 306 9.38 7.42 -18.11
CA LEU A 306 9.59 7.35 -16.67
C LEU A 306 9.20 8.68 -16.00
N GLU A 307 8.21 8.62 -15.10
CA GLU A 307 7.69 9.75 -14.33
C GLU A 307 8.20 9.74 -12.89
N GLU A 308 8.45 8.56 -12.32
CA GLU A 308 8.86 8.40 -10.93
C GLU A 308 10.06 7.46 -10.81
N ILE A 309 11.14 7.93 -10.16
CA ILE A 309 12.30 7.09 -9.87
C ILE A 309 12.78 7.19 -8.43
N ASN A 310 12.99 6.03 -7.80
CA ASN A 310 13.60 5.92 -6.48
C ASN A 310 14.97 5.23 -6.59
N LEU A 311 16.00 6.04 -6.45
CA LEU A 311 17.43 5.72 -6.50
C LEU A 311 18.08 5.74 -5.11
N ARG A 312 17.31 5.96 -4.03
CA ARG A 312 17.82 6.20 -2.67
C ARG A 312 18.85 5.15 -2.21
N GLY A 313 19.91 5.59 -1.52
CA GLY A 313 20.88 4.68 -0.89
C GLY A 313 21.71 3.88 -1.89
N ASN A 314 21.92 4.43 -3.10
CA ASN A 314 22.77 3.85 -4.13
C ASN A 314 24.03 4.70 -4.30
N ASN A 315 25.09 4.37 -3.57
CA ASN A 315 26.34 5.14 -3.55
C ASN A 315 26.99 5.35 -4.94
N ASN A 316 26.70 4.48 -5.91
CA ASN A 316 27.17 4.60 -7.29
C ASN A 316 26.34 5.57 -8.16
N VAL A 317 25.26 6.17 -7.65
CA VAL A 317 24.46 7.18 -8.37
C VAL A 317 25.14 8.54 -8.27
N ASP A 318 25.39 9.15 -9.41
CA ASP A 318 26.00 10.46 -9.56
C ASP A 318 25.17 11.39 -10.47
N ASP A 319 25.69 12.61 -10.68
CA ASP A 319 25.10 13.59 -11.59
C ASP A 319 25.03 13.12 -13.06
N SER A 320 25.85 12.15 -13.49
CA SER A 320 25.78 11.59 -14.84
C SER A 320 24.52 10.77 -15.08
N ILE A 321 24.00 10.11 -14.03
CA ILE A 321 22.71 9.41 -14.07
C ILE A 321 21.56 10.41 -14.02
N LEU A 322 21.58 11.36 -13.09
CA LEU A 322 20.46 12.29 -12.91
C LEU A 322 20.16 13.15 -14.14
N ARG A 323 21.20 13.61 -14.86
CA ARG A 323 21.07 14.42 -16.09
C ARG A 323 20.35 13.72 -17.25
N GLN A 324 20.16 12.39 -17.20
CA GLN A 324 19.48 11.62 -18.24
C GLN A 324 17.95 11.74 -18.17
N PHE A 325 17.41 12.16 -17.01
CA PHE A 325 15.97 12.24 -16.80
C PHE A 325 15.41 13.61 -17.17
N THR A 326 14.39 13.62 -18.02
CA THR A 326 13.83 14.83 -18.63
C THR A 326 12.32 15.02 -18.43
N ASN A 327 11.61 14.07 -17.81
CA ASN A 327 10.15 14.11 -17.68
C ASN A 327 9.64 13.68 -16.28
N LEU A 328 10.48 13.76 -15.25
CA LEU A 328 10.12 13.27 -13.91
C LEU A 328 9.07 14.15 -13.22
N LYS A 329 8.17 13.49 -12.50
CA LYS A 329 7.29 14.03 -11.46
C LYS A 329 7.84 13.77 -10.06
N SER A 330 8.55 12.66 -9.86
CA SER A 330 9.11 12.26 -8.57
C SER A 330 10.55 11.75 -8.72
N LEU A 331 11.47 12.34 -7.95
CA LEU A 331 12.82 11.83 -7.77
C LEU A 331 13.11 11.63 -6.28
N ASN A 332 13.59 10.44 -5.91
CA ASN A 332 14.20 10.17 -4.62
C ASN A 332 15.63 9.66 -4.83
N CYS A 333 16.61 10.49 -4.55
CA CYS A 333 18.04 10.15 -4.56
C CYS A 333 18.70 10.50 -3.22
N ALA A 334 17.94 10.42 -2.13
CA ALA A 334 18.48 10.57 -0.79
C ALA A 334 19.51 9.47 -0.46
N ASP A 335 20.42 9.72 0.49
CA ASP A 335 21.52 8.81 0.85
C ASP A 335 22.41 8.43 -0.38
N CYS A 336 22.57 9.34 -1.34
CA CYS A 336 23.44 9.17 -2.52
C CYS A 336 24.57 10.22 -2.50
N ASP A 337 25.67 9.88 -1.85
CA ASP A 337 26.78 10.81 -1.54
C ASP A 337 27.40 11.50 -2.76
N ASN A 338 27.35 10.87 -3.94
CA ASN A 338 27.93 11.38 -5.20
C ASN A 338 26.96 12.27 -6.02
N VAL A 339 25.75 12.54 -5.51
CA VAL A 339 24.81 13.50 -6.12
C VAL A 339 25.12 14.90 -5.62
N THR A 340 25.35 15.84 -6.53
CA THR A 340 25.69 17.24 -6.21
C THR A 340 24.62 18.22 -6.69
N ASP A 341 24.84 19.51 -6.43
CA ASP A 341 24.02 20.60 -6.98
C ASP A 341 23.83 20.47 -8.51
N PHE A 342 24.85 20.06 -9.28
CA PHE A 342 24.78 20.01 -10.74
C PHE A 342 23.75 19.01 -11.27
N GLY A 343 23.71 17.78 -10.72
CA GLY A 343 22.75 16.77 -11.14
C GLY A 343 21.33 17.13 -10.76
N VAL A 344 21.12 17.63 -9.54
CA VAL A 344 19.79 18.00 -9.04
C VAL A 344 19.23 19.24 -9.74
N MET A 345 20.05 20.27 -9.98
CA MET A 345 19.66 21.42 -10.80
C MET A 345 19.24 21.00 -12.20
N SER A 346 19.98 20.09 -12.85
CA SER A 346 19.61 19.61 -14.18
C SER A 346 18.28 18.84 -14.20
N VAL A 347 17.92 18.10 -13.14
CA VAL A 347 16.59 17.46 -13.07
C VAL A 347 15.49 18.49 -12.91
N ILE A 348 15.67 19.49 -12.03
CA ILE A 348 14.72 20.60 -11.83
C ILE A 348 14.54 21.40 -13.13
N GLU A 349 15.63 21.62 -13.88
CA GLU A 349 15.59 22.30 -15.16
C GLU A 349 14.91 21.45 -16.23
N ASN A 350 15.32 20.19 -16.42
CA ASN A 350 14.80 19.38 -17.52
C ASN A 350 13.37 18.87 -17.28
N SER A 351 12.95 18.65 -16.04
CA SER A 351 11.64 18.06 -15.69
C SER A 351 10.64 19.13 -15.17
N PRO A 352 9.86 19.81 -16.03
CA PRO A 352 8.97 20.89 -15.62
C PRO A 352 7.77 20.45 -14.77
N ASN A 353 7.45 19.14 -14.76
CA ASN A 353 6.36 18.55 -13.98
C ASN A 353 6.82 17.95 -12.65
N LEU A 354 8.04 18.28 -12.18
CA LEU A 354 8.59 17.74 -10.92
C LEU A 354 7.80 18.28 -9.71
N GLU A 355 7.16 17.38 -8.97
CA GLU A 355 6.32 17.66 -7.79
C GLU A 355 6.95 17.16 -6.49
N TYR A 356 7.84 16.16 -6.56
CA TYR A 356 8.53 15.56 -5.41
C TYR A 356 10.02 15.39 -5.67
N LEU A 357 10.84 15.87 -4.73
CA LEU A 357 12.30 15.78 -4.79
C LEU A 357 12.87 15.48 -3.39
N ASP A 358 13.39 14.27 -3.18
CA ASP A 358 14.01 13.84 -1.93
C ASP A 358 15.53 13.68 -2.13
N ILE A 359 16.28 14.64 -1.58
CA ILE A 359 17.74 14.82 -1.71
C ILE A 359 18.41 14.92 -0.33
N PHE A 360 17.77 14.34 0.68
CA PHE A 360 18.30 14.19 2.03
C PHE A 360 19.60 13.37 2.02
N GLU A 361 20.66 13.83 2.70
CA GLU A 361 22.00 13.23 2.67
C GLU A 361 22.51 13.01 1.23
N THR A 362 22.72 14.13 0.55
CA THR A 362 23.42 14.25 -0.73
C THR A 362 24.39 15.44 -0.63
N ALA A 363 25.33 15.57 -1.56
CA ALA A 363 26.31 16.66 -1.58
C ALA A 363 25.75 17.99 -2.15
N ILE A 364 24.44 18.22 -2.07
CA ILE A 364 23.80 19.48 -2.49
C ILE A 364 23.99 20.60 -1.47
N THR A 365 23.94 21.85 -1.94
CA THR A 365 24.06 23.04 -1.09
C THR A 365 22.81 23.93 -1.19
N VAL A 366 22.87 25.11 -0.56
CA VAL A 366 21.82 26.15 -0.68
C VAL A 366 21.70 26.67 -2.13
N ALA A 367 22.69 26.40 -2.99
CA ALA A 367 22.62 26.71 -4.42
C ALA A 367 21.43 25.99 -5.09
N THR A 368 21.25 24.68 -4.87
CA THR A 368 20.09 23.92 -5.38
C THR A 368 18.76 24.58 -4.99
N LEU A 369 18.60 25.01 -3.74
CA LEU A 369 17.37 25.66 -3.27
C LEU A 369 17.13 27.00 -3.95
N THR A 370 18.20 27.78 -4.16
CA THR A 370 18.15 29.08 -4.83
C THR A 370 17.79 28.93 -6.31
N PHE A 371 18.34 27.91 -6.97
CA PHE A 371 18.03 27.56 -8.35
C PHE A 371 16.57 27.07 -8.48
N ALA A 372 16.13 26.15 -7.60
CA ALA A 372 14.76 25.67 -7.56
C ALA A 372 13.76 26.83 -7.46
N TYR A 373 13.98 27.76 -6.52
CA TYR A 373 13.13 28.94 -6.34
C TYR A 373 13.04 29.81 -7.60
N LYS A 374 14.17 30.05 -8.27
CA LYS A 374 14.20 30.82 -9.53
C LYS A 374 13.37 30.12 -10.61
N ILE A 375 13.57 28.82 -10.81
CA ILE A 375 12.94 28.05 -11.88
C ILE A 375 11.44 27.85 -11.64
N THR A 376 11.01 27.43 -10.43
CA THR A 376 9.59 27.20 -10.14
C THR A 376 8.77 28.49 -10.22
N ASN A 377 9.31 29.61 -9.72
CA ASN A 377 8.62 30.90 -9.81
C ASN A 377 8.52 31.38 -11.28
N ALA A 378 9.57 31.19 -12.09
CA ALA A 378 9.58 31.59 -13.49
C ALA A 378 8.57 30.80 -14.35
N ARG A 379 8.36 29.52 -14.03
CA ARG A 379 7.45 28.63 -14.77
C ARG A 379 6.00 28.63 -14.28
N GLN A 380 5.74 29.14 -13.07
CA GLN A 380 4.44 29.04 -12.39
C GLN A 380 3.91 27.60 -12.32
N THR A 381 4.82 26.63 -12.14
CA THR A 381 4.53 25.19 -12.16
C THR A 381 3.75 24.70 -10.94
N HIS A 382 3.36 23.43 -10.97
CA HIS A 382 2.94 22.70 -9.78
C HIS A 382 3.96 22.85 -8.64
N LYS A 383 3.46 22.71 -7.42
CA LYS A 383 4.22 22.94 -6.20
C LYS A 383 5.25 21.84 -5.97
N LEU A 384 6.53 22.20 -6.05
CA LEU A 384 7.65 21.30 -5.83
C LEU A 384 7.87 21.07 -4.32
N ASN A 385 7.74 19.82 -3.88
CA ASN A 385 7.98 19.40 -2.51
C ASN A 385 9.42 18.86 -2.39
N ILE A 386 10.31 19.62 -1.75
CA ILE A 386 11.72 19.27 -1.58
C ILE A 386 11.95 18.77 -0.15
N ILE A 387 12.64 17.64 0.00
CA ILE A 387 13.09 17.11 1.28
C ILE A 387 14.61 17.15 1.33
N ILE A 388 15.15 17.79 2.38
CA ILE A 388 16.57 18.07 2.55
C ILE A 388 17.03 17.81 3.99
N SER A 389 18.34 17.72 4.20
CA SER A 389 18.95 17.62 5.53
C SER A 389 18.85 18.95 6.29
N LYS A 390 18.56 18.88 7.60
CA LYS A 390 18.25 20.05 8.45
C LYS A 390 19.36 21.12 8.50
N TYR A 391 20.62 20.78 8.23
CA TYR A 391 21.73 21.74 8.25
C TYR A 391 21.75 22.70 7.03
N LEU A 392 20.99 22.40 5.97
CA LEU A 392 20.86 23.27 4.80
C LEU A 392 19.88 24.41 5.06
N ASN A 393 20.39 25.53 5.58
CA ASN A 393 19.59 26.73 5.83
C ASN A 393 19.15 27.40 4.52
N GLY A 394 17.87 27.25 4.15
CA GLY A 394 17.26 27.97 3.04
C GLY A 394 17.02 29.46 3.36
N ASP A 395 17.17 30.33 2.35
CA ASP A 395 16.74 31.72 2.42
C ASP A 395 15.24 31.81 2.75
N LYS A 396 14.86 32.74 3.64
CA LYS A 396 13.46 32.99 4.05
C LYS A 396 12.52 33.17 2.84
N ARG A 397 13.00 33.77 1.75
CA ARG A 397 12.24 33.97 0.50
C ARG A 397 11.82 32.65 -0.15
N ILE A 398 12.66 31.61 -0.04
CA ILE A 398 12.39 30.27 -0.60
C ILE A 398 11.28 29.59 0.21
N VAL A 399 11.35 29.69 1.54
CA VAL A 399 10.34 29.13 2.47
C VAL A 399 8.97 29.80 2.30
N GLN A 400 8.92 31.02 1.77
CA GLN A 400 7.69 31.79 1.51
C GLN A 400 7.12 31.60 0.09
N SER A 401 7.79 30.85 -0.81
CA SER A 401 7.26 30.63 -2.16
C SER A 401 5.97 29.80 -2.14
N PRO A 402 4.92 30.17 -2.90
CA PRO A 402 3.75 29.30 -3.08
C PRO A 402 4.08 28.04 -3.87
N PHE A 403 5.13 28.06 -4.71
CA PHE A 403 5.52 27.00 -5.63
C PHE A 403 6.54 26.01 -5.06
N ILE A 404 7.05 26.24 -3.84
CA ILE A 404 7.97 25.32 -3.14
C ILE A 404 7.42 24.95 -1.75
N SER A 405 7.66 23.72 -1.32
CA SER A 405 7.57 23.32 0.09
C SER A 405 8.83 22.58 0.48
N ILE A 406 9.58 23.12 1.44
CA ILE A 406 10.75 22.45 2.01
C ILE A 406 10.36 21.70 3.28
N LYS A 407 10.75 20.43 3.37
CA LYS A 407 10.71 19.62 4.58
C LYS A 407 12.13 19.24 5.00
N TYR A 408 12.45 19.49 6.26
CA TYR A 408 13.77 19.18 6.83
C TYR A 408 13.72 17.84 7.57
N ARG A 409 14.69 16.96 7.31
CA ARG A 409 14.89 15.70 8.05
C ARG A 409 16.19 15.75 8.87
N THR A 410 16.28 14.88 9.89
CA THR A 410 17.46 14.66 10.74
C THR A 410 17.79 13.18 10.84
N HIS A 411 19.06 12.82 11.01
CA HIS A 411 19.52 11.42 11.13
C HIS A 411 18.77 10.61 12.21
N SER A 412 18.23 11.26 13.25
CA SER A 412 17.45 10.63 14.33
C SER A 412 16.23 9.84 13.87
N CYS A 413 15.77 9.99 12.62
CA CYS A 413 14.67 9.20 12.07
C CYS A 413 15.07 7.80 11.54
N PHE A 414 16.36 7.50 11.36
CA PHE A 414 16.79 6.28 10.64
C PHE A 414 16.72 4.99 11.47
N PHE A 415 17.09 5.04 12.75
CA PHE A 415 17.30 3.83 13.55
C PHE A 415 16.03 3.11 14.01
N ILE A 416 14.84 3.63 13.70
CA ILE A 416 13.58 3.14 14.29
C ILE A 416 12.64 2.47 13.27
N CYS A 417 12.68 2.80 11.97
CA CYS A 417 11.81 2.12 11.00
C CYS A 417 12.23 2.24 9.52
N GLY A 418 12.71 1.15 8.91
CA GLY A 418 12.79 1.01 7.45
C GLY A 418 11.43 0.74 6.76
N TRP A 419 10.32 1.05 7.44
CA TRP A 419 8.96 0.57 7.17
C TRP A 419 7.89 1.65 7.52
N CYS A 420 8.07 2.90 7.10
CA CYS A 420 7.05 3.95 7.24
C CYS A 420 7.18 5.05 6.16
N ASP A 421 6.86 4.71 4.92
CA ASP A 421 6.33 5.75 4.02
C ASP A 421 4.97 6.23 4.56
N SER A 422 4.80 7.55 4.63
CA SER A 422 3.57 8.25 5.05
C SER A 422 3.11 8.08 6.52
N LYS A 423 3.76 8.82 7.44
CA LYS A 423 3.00 9.62 8.42
C LYS A 423 3.53 11.05 8.50
N VAL A 424 2.64 12.00 8.22
CA VAL A 424 2.90 13.43 8.30
C VAL A 424 2.96 13.84 9.77
N VAL A 425 4.12 14.29 10.24
CA VAL A 425 4.22 15.07 11.48
C VAL A 425 4.13 16.54 11.10
N THR A 426 2.91 17.10 11.14
CA THR A 426 2.74 18.55 11.22
C THR A 426 3.15 19.00 12.61
N SER A 427 4.20 19.81 12.71
CA SER A 427 4.59 20.45 13.97
C SER A 427 3.51 21.43 14.43
N ASN A 428 2.84 21.14 15.56
CA ASN A 428 2.21 22.15 16.43
C ASN A 428 1.73 21.52 17.76
N SER A 429 2.66 21.34 18.70
CA SER A 429 2.48 21.55 20.15
C SER A 429 3.70 21.02 20.93
N LEU A 430 4.22 21.85 21.84
CA LEU A 430 5.12 21.40 22.90
C LEU A 430 4.27 20.78 24.03
N GLY A 431 4.62 19.58 24.50
CA GLY A 431 3.94 18.97 25.65
C GLY A 431 4.20 17.48 25.85
N HIS A 432 5.05 17.15 26.84
CA HIS A 432 5.19 15.84 27.49
C HIS A 432 5.33 14.58 26.64
N LEU A 433 6.59 14.22 26.35
CA LEU A 433 6.99 12.84 26.06
C LEU A 433 7.02 12.01 27.36
N GLN A 434 6.17 10.99 27.46
CA GLN A 434 6.41 9.86 28.37
C GLN A 434 7.11 8.74 27.58
N ILE A 435 8.32 8.39 28.01
CA ILE A 435 9.16 7.38 27.37
C ILE A 435 8.71 6.00 27.84
N PHE A 436 8.25 5.16 26.91
CA PHE A 436 8.11 3.71 27.14
C PHE A 436 9.24 2.98 26.41
N HIS A 437 10.17 2.40 27.19
CA HIS A 437 11.21 1.52 26.66
C HIS A 437 10.63 0.16 26.22
N PRO A 438 10.95 -0.33 25.01
CA PRO A 438 10.93 -1.76 24.70
C PRO A 438 12.28 -2.38 25.06
N HIS A 439 12.27 -3.48 25.81
CA HIS A 439 13.48 -4.25 26.10
C HIS A 439 14.03 -4.92 24.83
N THR A 440 15.29 -4.65 24.51
CA THR A 440 16.10 -5.44 23.59
C THR A 440 16.49 -6.79 24.23
N PRO A 441 16.70 -7.81 23.40
CA PRO A 441 17.95 -8.55 23.47
C PRO A 441 18.82 -8.21 22.27
N ALA A 442 20.09 -7.89 22.52
CA ALA A 442 21.07 -7.73 21.45
C ALA A 442 21.47 -9.10 20.88
N ASN A 443 21.68 -9.16 19.56
CA ASN A 443 22.75 -9.91 18.88
C ASN A 443 22.66 -9.66 17.37
N TYR A 444 23.15 -8.50 16.94
CA TYR A 444 23.56 -8.30 15.55
C TYR A 444 24.97 -8.87 15.39
N HIS A 445 25.08 -10.10 14.88
CA HIS A 445 26.32 -10.53 14.23
C HIS A 445 26.22 -10.23 12.74
N ALA A 446 27.15 -9.40 12.25
CA ALA A 446 27.40 -9.28 10.83
C ALA A 446 27.95 -10.60 10.30
N TYR A 447 27.38 -11.09 9.21
CA TYR A 447 27.96 -12.13 8.36
C TYR A 447 27.68 -11.80 6.89
N GLU A 448 28.61 -12.26 6.06
CA GLU A 448 28.87 -11.86 4.66
C GLU A 448 27.80 -12.33 3.65
#